data_AF-A0A7S2BRJ8-F1
#
_entry.id   AF-A0A7S2BRJ8-F1
#
_cell.length_a   1.000
_cell.length_b   1.000
_cell.length_c   1.000
_cell.angle_alpha   90.00
_cell.angle_beta   90.00
_cell.angle_gamma   90.00
#
_symmetry.space_group_name_H-M   'P 1'
#
loop_
_entity.id
_entity.type
_entity.pdbx_description
1 polymer ?
#
loop_
_entity_poly.entity_id
_entity_poly.type
_entity_poly.pdbx_seq_one_letter_code
_entity_poly.pdbx_strand_id
1 'polypeptide(L)'
;GGDDDDDDDDVGTVRCVVRVQRDRMKGGLAVFPSCGLTITPGHPVLLQRSSDEGDERETKQNTWVLPRDLAAEGLGDVTIDHDMRPDVVYNLLLDEDTRRSTPSGVALLVNGMPCATWGHGITTGDVIKHPFFGTERVVQGLAQLPGWLEGSVDVRGVVRDPITGQVRGLVTSHEETKKMTTELKEGTTHPLRVRSSATPE
;
A
#
# COMPACT_ATOMS: atom_id res chain seq x y z
N GLY A 1 -20.75 15.51 -34.75
CA GLY A 1 -20.10 16.19 -33.62
C GLY A 1 -19.55 15.09 -32.77
N GLY A 2 -18.24 15.07 -32.59
CA GLY A 2 -17.57 14.02 -31.85
C GLY A 2 -17.85 14.19 -30.36
N ASP A 3 -18.26 13.08 -29.75
CA ASP A 3 -18.15 12.84 -28.32
C ASP A 3 -17.17 11.66 -28.23
N ASP A 4 -15.90 11.94 -28.51
CA ASP A 4 -14.79 11.10 -28.05
C ASP A 4 -14.52 11.59 -26.63
N ASP A 5 -15.23 11.00 -25.66
CA ASP A 5 -14.89 11.12 -24.25
C ASP A 5 -13.54 10.40 -24.07
N ASP A 6 -12.44 11.14 -24.25
CA ASP A 6 -11.10 10.75 -23.80
C ASP A 6 -11.13 10.72 -22.26
N ASP A 7 -11.67 9.63 -21.70
CA ASP A 7 -11.33 9.18 -20.35
C ASP A 7 -9.85 8.74 -20.39
N ASP A 8 -8.95 9.74 -20.41
CA ASP A 8 -7.49 9.57 -20.39
C ASP A 8 -7.08 9.10 -18.97
N ASP A 9 -7.48 7.88 -18.61
CA ASP A 9 -6.87 7.15 -17.52
C ASP A 9 -5.41 6.88 -17.93
N ASP A 10 -4.51 7.74 -17.43
CA ASP A 10 -3.07 7.61 -17.68
C ASP A 10 -2.58 6.22 -17.31
N VAL A 11 -1.99 5.53 -18.30
CA VAL A 11 -1.46 4.17 -18.11
C VAL A 11 -0.10 4.24 -17.42
N GLY A 12 0.00 3.61 -16.24
CA GLY A 12 1.24 3.45 -15.50
C GLY A 12 1.91 2.10 -15.70
N THR A 13 3.24 2.06 -15.72
CA THR A 13 3.99 0.79 -15.76
C THR A 13 4.27 0.28 -14.36
N VAL A 14 4.07 -1.01 -14.13
CA VAL A 14 4.37 -1.67 -12.86
C VAL A 14 5.86 -2.02 -12.80
N ARG A 15 6.57 -1.46 -11.81
CA ARG A 15 7.96 -1.83 -11.54
C ARG A 15 8.09 -3.10 -10.71
N CYS A 16 7.17 -3.30 -9.77
CA CYS A 16 7.20 -4.45 -8.89
C CYS A 16 5.80 -4.85 -8.41
N VAL A 17 5.48 -6.15 -8.52
CA VAL A 17 4.33 -6.78 -7.88
C VAL A 17 4.75 -7.26 -6.50
N VAL A 18 4.17 -6.67 -5.45
CA VAL A 18 4.45 -7.04 -4.06
C VAL A 18 3.40 -8.02 -3.58
N ARG A 19 3.85 -9.22 -3.21
CA ARG A 19 3.03 -10.27 -2.61
C ARG A 19 3.18 -10.20 -1.10
N VAL A 20 2.15 -9.75 -0.40
CA VAL A 20 2.15 -9.60 1.06
C VAL A 20 1.48 -10.81 1.69
N GLN A 21 2.27 -11.64 2.37
CA GLN A 21 1.75 -12.74 3.16
C GLN A 21 0.93 -12.20 4.32
N ARG A 22 -0.25 -12.77 4.52
CA ARG A 22 -1.12 -12.47 5.64
C ARG A 22 -0.99 -13.51 6.72
N ASP A 23 -1.07 -13.03 7.95
CA ASP A 23 -1.39 -13.87 9.09
C ASP A 23 -2.88 -14.21 9.03
N ARG A 24 -3.22 -15.51 9.05
CA ARG A 24 -4.60 -16.01 9.00
C ARG A 24 -5.44 -15.56 10.21
N MET A 25 -4.78 -15.14 11.28
CA MET A 25 -5.43 -14.54 12.46
C MET A 25 -5.86 -13.09 12.22
N LYS A 26 -5.34 -12.41 11.19
CA LYS A 26 -5.86 -11.09 10.80
C LYS A 26 -7.29 -11.22 10.30
N GLY A 27 -8.09 -10.19 10.56
CA GLY A 27 -9.51 -10.13 10.20
C GLY A 27 -9.76 -10.25 8.69
N GLY A 28 -11.04 -10.18 8.32
CA GLY A 28 -11.53 -10.35 6.96
C GLY A 28 -11.01 -9.37 5.91
N LEU A 29 -11.65 -9.38 4.74
CA LEU A 29 -11.48 -8.37 3.70
C LEU A 29 -12.66 -7.40 3.69
N ALA A 30 -12.38 -6.16 3.30
CA ALA A 30 -13.43 -5.23 2.94
C ALA A 30 -13.88 -5.52 1.51
N VAL A 31 -15.20 -5.65 1.34
CA VAL A 31 -15.85 -5.91 0.06
C VAL A 31 -16.73 -4.72 -0.26
N PHE A 32 -16.60 -4.19 -1.48
CA PHE A 32 -17.46 -3.15 -2.05
C PHE A 32 -18.35 -3.78 -3.12
N PRO A 33 -19.59 -4.20 -2.79
CA PRO A 33 -20.45 -4.97 -3.70
C PRO A 33 -20.72 -4.30 -5.05
N SER A 34 -20.92 -2.99 -5.08
CA SER A 34 -21.28 -2.21 -6.27
C SER A 34 -20.21 -2.24 -7.36
N CYS A 35 -18.93 -2.26 -6.99
CA CYS A 35 -17.83 -2.33 -7.94
C CYS A 35 -17.08 -3.67 -7.90
N GLY A 36 -17.37 -4.53 -6.92
CA GLY A 36 -16.69 -5.82 -6.72
C GLY A 36 -15.26 -5.68 -6.17
N LEU A 37 -14.83 -4.49 -5.72
CA LEU A 37 -13.52 -4.33 -5.08
C LEU A 37 -13.46 -5.17 -3.80
N THR A 38 -12.39 -5.93 -3.67
CA THR A 38 -12.05 -6.66 -2.45
C THR A 38 -10.65 -6.25 -2.00
N ILE A 39 -10.53 -5.70 -0.80
CA ILE A 39 -9.28 -5.05 -0.35
C ILE A 39 -9.08 -5.21 1.15
N THR A 40 -7.84 -5.05 1.63
CA THR A 40 -7.62 -5.14 3.08
C THR A 40 -8.30 -3.96 3.80
N PRO A 41 -8.89 -4.17 4.99
CA PRO A 41 -9.63 -3.10 5.68
C PRO A 41 -8.77 -1.90 6.09
N GLY A 42 -7.44 -2.04 6.05
CA GLY A 42 -6.49 -0.96 6.33
C GLY A 42 -5.75 -0.41 5.11
N HIS A 43 -6.19 -0.72 3.90
CA HIS A 43 -5.63 -0.16 2.68
C HIS A 43 -6.40 1.10 2.28
N PRO A 44 -5.75 2.27 2.13
CA PRO A 44 -6.45 3.48 1.74
C PRO A 44 -7.09 3.40 0.36
N VAL A 45 -8.33 3.87 0.27
CA VAL A 45 -9.07 4.10 -0.98
C VAL A 45 -9.52 5.56 -1.07
N LEU A 46 -9.64 6.10 -2.28
CA LEU A 46 -10.11 7.47 -2.50
C LEU A 46 -11.61 7.44 -2.80
N LEU A 47 -12.39 8.18 -2.01
CA LEU A 47 -13.80 8.40 -2.29
C LEU A 47 -14.05 9.84 -2.68
N GLN A 48 -14.96 10.04 -3.63
CA GLN A 48 -15.51 11.34 -3.95
C GLN A 48 -16.82 11.51 -3.18
N ARG A 49 -16.90 12.51 -2.31
CA ARG A 49 -18.12 12.84 -1.58
C ARG A 49 -18.65 14.20 -2.02
N SER A 50 -19.97 14.33 -2.10
CA SER A 50 -20.63 15.64 -2.22
C SER A 50 -20.46 16.40 -0.91
N SER A 51 -19.98 17.64 -0.97
CA SER A 51 -20.08 18.57 0.14
C SER A 51 -21.55 18.91 0.36
N ASP A 52 -22.11 18.54 1.51
CA ASP A 52 -23.44 18.86 2.07
C ASP A 52 -24.63 19.03 1.09
N GLU A 53 -25.68 18.24 1.31
CA GLU A 53 -26.99 18.37 0.65
C GLU A 53 -27.61 19.76 0.97
N GLY A 54 -27.28 20.78 0.19
CA GLY A 54 -27.78 22.13 0.41
C GLY A 54 -27.07 23.26 -0.32
N ASP A 55 -25.87 23.02 -0.89
CA ASP A 55 -25.21 24.00 -1.76
C ASP A 55 -25.52 23.70 -3.23
N GLU A 56 -26.10 24.66 -3.94
CA GLU A 56 -26.44 24.56 -5.37
C GLU A 56 -25.19 24.43 -6.27
N ARG A 57 -23.99 24.63 -5.70
CA ARG A 57 -22.73 24.19 -6.28
C ARG A 57 -22.25 22.93 -5.57
N GLU A 58 -22.63 21.78 -6.10
CA GLU A 58 -22.08 20.49 -5.67
C GLU A 58 -20.54 20.49 -5.84
N THR A 59 -19.79 20.72 -4.75
CA THR A 59 -18.33 20.52 -4.77
C THR A 59 -18.02 19.10 -4.36
N LYS A 60 -17.51 18.32 -5.30
CA LYS A 60 -17.05 16.96 -5.09
C LYS A 60 -15.69 16.99 -4.42
N GLN A 61 -15.60 16.49 -3.19
CA GLN A 61 -14.35 16.42 -2.43
C GLN A 61 -13.81 14.99 -2.42
N ASN A 62 -12.57 14.86 -2.90
CA ASN A 62 -11.82 13.61 -2.84
C ASN A 62 -11.21 13.42 -1.44
N THR A 63 -11.54 12.31 -0.79
CA THR A 63 -11.09 11.98 0.57
C THR A 63 -10.55 10.56 0.62
N TRP A 64 -9.29 10.42 1.07
CA TRP A 64 -8.72 9.11 1.36
C TRP A 64 -9.32 8.57 2.66
N VAL A 65 -9.80 7.34 2.62
CA VAL A 65 -10.44 6.67 3.76
C VAL A 65 -9.95 5.23 3.88
N LEU A 66 -10.13 4.64 5.06
CA LEU A 66 -9.86 3.23 5.29
C LEU A 66 -11.18 2.47 5.23
N PRO A 67 -11.28 1.36 4.47
CA PRO A 67 -12.51 0.61 4.34
C PRO A 67 -13.10 0.12 5.67
N ARG A 68 -12.26 -0.16 6.68
CA ARG A 68 -12.74 -0.52 8.02
C ARG A 68 -13.48 0.62 8.73
N ASP A 69 -13.07 1.87 8.51
CA ASP A 69 -13.64 3.02 9.21
C ASP A 69 -15.02 3.31 8.60
N LEU A 70 -15.13 3.24 7.27
CA LEU A 70 -16.41 3.25 6.55
C LEU A 70 -17.38 2.17 7.04
N ALA A 71 -16.92 0.91 7.11
CA ALA A 71 -17.75 -0.20 7.55
C ALA A 71 -18.19 -0.07 9.01
N ALA A 72 -17.31 0.45 9.89
CA ALA A 72 -17.63 0.68 11.30
C ALA A 72 -18.65 1.81 11.49
N GLU A 73 -18.62 2.83 10.64
CA GLU A 73 -19.56 3.96 10.65
C GLU A 73 -20.86 3.69 9.87
N GLY A 74 -20.95 2.55 9.18
CA GLY A 74 -22.09 2.24 8.30
C GLY A 74 -22.18 3.17 7.10
N LEU A 75 -21.05 3.72 6.64
CA LEU A 75 -20.97 4.67 5.54
C LEU A 75 -20.48 4.00 4.26
N GLY A 76 -21.17 4.30 3.15
CA GLY A 76 -20.81 3.79 1.83
C GLY A 76 -21.16 2.32 1.63
N ASP A 77 -20.90 1.83 0.41
CA ASP A 77 -21.18 0.46 0.02
C ASP A 77 -19.98 -0.44 0.33
N VAL A 78 -19.77 -0.73 1.62
CA VAL A 78 -18.68 -1.57 2.09
C VAL A 78 -19.07 -2.43 3.28
N THR A 79 -18.62 -3.69 3.27
CA THR A 79 -18.79 -4.64 4.38
C THR A 79 -17.47 -5.36 4.67
N ILE A 80 -17.31 -5.90 5.88
CA ILE A 80 -16.17 -6.78 6.20
C ILE A 80 -16.62 -8.24 6.11
N ASP A 81 -16.12 -8.96 5.12
CA ASP A 81 -16.27 -10.41 5.00
C ASP A 81 -15.21 -11.10 5.86
N HIS A 82 -15.64 -11.63 7.01
CA HIS A 82 -14.78 -12.30 7.99
C HIS A 82 -14.36 -13.73 7.62
N ASP A 83 -15.03 -14.33 6.63
CA ASP A 83 -14.72 -15.66 6.12
C ASP A 83 -13.70 -15.58 4.98
N MET A 84 -13.62 -14.44 4.30
CA MET A 84 -12.61 -14.17 3.27
C MET A 84 -11.23 -13.92 3.86
N ARG A 85 -10.40 -14.97 3.86
CA ARG A 85 -9.05 -14.98 4.48
C ARG A 85 -7.98 -15.45 3.49
N PRO A 86 -7.59 -14.64 2.51
CA PRO A 86 -6.54 -15.02 1.59
C PRO A 86 -5.19 -15.09 2.31
N ASP A 87 -4.37 -16.06 1.93
CA ASP A 87 -3.00 -16.19 2.42
C ASP A 87 -2.11 -15.04 1.94
N VAL A 88 -2.42 -14.46 0.77
CA VAL A 88 -1.65 -13.41 0.13
C VAL A 88 -2.57 -12.30 -0.34
N VAL A 89 -2.15 -11.05 -0.16
CA VAL A 89 -2.72 -9.88 -0.83
C VAL A 89 -1.63 -9.18 -1.62
N TYR A 90 -2.04 -8.43 -2.64
CA TYR A 90 -1.11 -7.80 -3.56
C TYR A 90 -1.11 -6.30 -3.36
N ASN A 91 0.06 -5.69 -3.53
CA ASN A 91 0.19 -4.27 -3.80
C ASN A 91 1.17 -4.06 -4.94
N LEU A 92 1.08 -2.93 -5.63
CA LEU A 92 1.95 -2.58 -6.73
C LEU A 92 2.86 -1.42 -6.34
N LEU A 93 4.08 -1.47 -6.88
CA LEU A 93 4.94 -0.31 -7.03
C LEU A 93 4.96 0.05 -8.52
N LEU A 94 4.54 1.28 -8.82
CA LEU A 94 4.67 1.83 -10.17
C LEU A 94 6.10 2.28 -10.43
N ASP A 95 6.50 2.30 -11.70
CA ASP A 95 7.83 2.70 -12.10
C ASP A 95 8.15 4.16 -11.78
N GLU A 96 9.43 4.51 -11.93
CA GLU A 96 9.90 5.83 -11.57
C GLU A 96 9.33 6.92 -12.47
N ASP A 97 9.15 6.65 -13.76
CA ASP A 97 8.63 7.63 -14.71
C ASP A 97 7.15 7.93 -14.42
N THR A 98 6.34 6.90 -14.16
CA THR A 98 4.94 7.03 -13.72
C THR A 98 4.85 7.80 -12.39
N ARG A 99 5.73 7.50 -11.42
CA ARG A 99 5.71 8.21 -10.13
C ARG A 99 6.17 9.67 -10.26
N ARG A 100 7.04 9.99 -11.23
CA ARG A 100 7.53 11.35 -11.47
C ARG A 100 6.57 12.18 -12.29
N SER A 101 5.83 11.57 -13.21
CA SER A 101 4.82 12.26 -14.02
C SER A 101 3.58 12.66 -13.22
N THR A 102 3.39 12.15 -12.00
CA THR A 102 2.29 12.51 -11.10
C THR A 102 2.79 13.16 -9.80
N PRO A 103 3.09 14.47 -9.78
CA PRO A 103 3.71 15.15 -8.64
C PRO A 103 2.89 15.13 -7.34
N SER A 104 1.56 15.06 -7.47
CA SER A 104 0.63 14.97 -6.33
C SER A 104 0.57 13.56 -5.72
N GLY A 105 1.24 12.60 -6.37
CA GLY A 105 1.27 11.20 -6.01
C GLY A 105 0.32 10.33 -6.85
N VAL A 106 0.59 9.03 -6.86
CA VAL A 106 -0.08 8.06 -7.72
C VAL A 106 -1.13 7.22 -6.98
N ALA A 107 -2.21 6.88 -7.67
CA ALA A 107 -3.20 5.90 -7.24
C ALA A 107 -3.46 4.93 -8.40
N LEU A 108 -3.83 3.69 -8.07
CA LEU A 108 -4.19 2.68 -9.06
C LEU A 108 -5.70 2.47 -9.04
N LEU A 109 -6.35 2.50 -10.20
CA LEU A 109 -7.74 2.10 -10.31
C LEU A 109 -7.86 0.57 -10.22
N VAL A 110 -8.59 0.11 -9.20
CA VAL A 110 -8.95 -1.31 -9.05
C VAL A 110 -10.46 -1.39 -8.99
N ASN A 111 -11.06 -2.00 -10.02
CA ASN A 111 -12.51 -2.02 -10.22
C ASN A 111 -13.13 -0.61 -10.13
N GLY A 112 -12.53 0.37 -10.80
CA GLY A 112 -12.99 1.76 -10.81
C GLY A 112 -12.77 2.55 -9.51
N MET A 113 -12.16 1.94 -8.48
CA MET A 113 -11.85 2.63 -7.22
C MET A 113 -10.36 2.98 -7.14
N PRO A 114 -9.98 4.26 -6.92
CA PRO A 114 -8.58 4.62 -6.73
C PRO A 114 -8.06 4.08 -5.39
N CYS A 115 -7.02 3.26 -5.48
CA CYS A 115 -6.38 2.59 -4.35
C CYS A 115 -4.92 3.06 -4.23
N ALA A 116 -4.43 3.19 -3.01
CA ALA A 116 -3.04 3.57 -2.78
C ALA A 116 -2.06 2.50 -3.30
N THR A 117 -1.03 2.90 -4.03
CA THR A 117 0.12 2.03 -4.34
C THR A 117 1.20 2.20 -3.29
N TRP A 118 2.22 1.34 -3.26
CA TRP A 118 3.43 1.63 -2.47
C TRP A 118 4.34 2.60 -3.21
N GLY A 119 4.94 3.53 -2.48
CA GLY A 119 5.75 4.61 -3.03
C GLY A 119 4.90 5.73 -3.64
N HIS A 120 3.63 5.85 -3.23
CA HIS A 120 2.66 6.71 -3.87
C HIS A 120 2.96 8.22 -3.82
N GLY A 121 3.83 8.71 -2.94
CA GLY A 121 4.25 10.13 -2.91
C GLY A 121 3.22 11.13 -2.37
N ILE A 122 1.97 10.73 -2.16
CA ILE A 122 0.90 11.56 -1.59
C ILE A 122 1.26 11.98 -0.15
N THR A 123 1.25 13.30 0.10
CA THR A 123 1.67 13.90 1.38
C THR A 123 0.54 14.52 2.20
N THR A 124 -0.67 14.58 1.65
CA THR A 124 -1.87 15.16 2.26
C THR A 124 -2.93 14.09 2.54
N GLY A 125 -3.60 14.20 3.68
CA GLY A 125 -4.60 13.23 4.15
C GLY A 125 -4.06 12.28 5.22
N ASP A 126 -4.82 12.13 6.30
CA ASP A 126 -4.35 11.49 7.54
C ASP A 126 -4.09 9.98 7.39
N VAL A 127 -4.87 9.31 6.55
CA VAL A 127 -4.79 7.84 6.39
C VAL A 127 -3.85 7.41 5.26
N ILE A 128 -3.61 8.28 4.28
CA ILE A 128 -2.76 8.00 3.11
C ILE A 128 -1.32 8.42 3.34
N LYS A 129 -1.08 9.50 4.09
CA LYS A 129 0.29 9.94 4.39
C LYS A 129 0.97 8.90 5.29
N HIS A 130 1.93 8.18 4.73
CA HIS A 130 2.64 7.14 5.46
C HIS A 130 4.18 7.33 5.39
N PRO A 131 4.91 7.36 6.53
CA PRO A 131 6.35 7.69 6.58
C PRO A 131 7.26 6.70 5.85
N PHE A 132 6.77 5.49 5.63
CA PHE A 132 7.46 4.43 4.87
C PHE A 132 6.75 4.09 3.56
N PHE A 133 5.58 3.43 3.61
CA PHE A 133 4.81 2.99 2.44
C PHE A 133 4.48 4.08 1.41
N GLY A 134 4.37 5.35 1.80
CA GLY A 134 4.10 6.45 0.89
C GLY A 134 5.33 7.14 0.30
N THR A 135 6.53 6.62 0.55
CA THR A 135 7.80 7.31 0.25
C THR A 135 8.79 6.41 -0.48
N GLU A 136 9.88 6.98 -0.98
CA GLU A 136 10.99 6.23 -1.60
C GLU A 136 11.63 5.18 -0.66
N ARG A 137 11.40 5.27 0.66
CA ARG A 137 11.89 4.27 1.62
C ARG A 137 11.35 2.88 1.34
N VAL A 138 10.09 2.75 0.90
CA VAL A 138 9.55 1.44 0.54
C VAL A 138 10.21 0.89 -0.72
N VAL A 139 10.52 1.75 -1.70
CA VAL A 139 11.23 1.36 -2.93
C VAL A 139 12.61 0.83 -2.59
N GLN A 140 13.37 1.57 -1.76
CA GLN A 140 14.69 1.15 -1.27
C GLN A 140 14.61 -0.15 -0.47
N GLY A 141 13.54 -0.34 0.31
CA GLY A 141 13.29 -1.58 1.04
C GLY A 141 13.03 -2.77 0.12
N LEU A 142 12.16 -2.60 -0.88
CA LEU A 142 11.84 -3.62 -1.89
C LEU A 142 13.07 -3.99 -2.72
N ALA A 143 13.90 -3.01 -3.09
CA ALA A 143 15.11 -3.20 -3.87
C ALA A 143 16.17 -4.08 -3.19
N GLN A 144 16.07 -4.26 -1.87
CA GLN A 144 16.94 -5.13 -1.08
C GLN A 144 16.41 -6.56 -0.94
N LEU A 145 15.17 -6.82 -1.37
CA LEU A 145 14.56 -8.14 -1.25
C LEU A 145 14.82 -9.01 -2.49
N PRO A 146 14.96 -10.34 -2.33
CA PRO A 146 14.92 -11.29 -3.44
C PRO A 146 13.67 -11.09 -4.30
N GLY A 147 13.83 -11.17 -5.62
CA GLY A 147 12.73 -11.00 -6.58
C GLY A 147 12.61 -9.58 -7.18
N TRP A 148 13.38 -8.61 -6.68
CA TRP A 148 13.32 -7.23 -7.16
C TRP A 148 13.71 -7.08 -8.64
N LEU A 149 14.75 -7.78 -9.08
CA LEU A 149 15.21 -7.74 -10.48
C LEU A 149 14.18 -8.39 -11.41
N GLU A 150 13.48 -9.39 -10.92
CA GLU A 150 12.41 -10.11 -11.60
C GLU A 150 11.07 -9.35 -11.55
N GLY A 151 10.99 -8.24 -10.81
CA GLY A 151 9.77 -7.42 -10.70
C GLY A 151 8.69 -8.03 -9.81
N SER A 152 9.00 -9.01 -8.96
CA SER A 152 8.05 -9.57 -8.00
C SER A 152 8.71 -9.98 -6.70
N VAL A 153 8.22 -9.45 -5.58
CA VAL A 153 8.80 -9.69 -4.26
C VAL A 153 7.79 -10.24 -3.27
N ASP A 154 8.25 -11.18 -2.45
CA ASP A 154 7.46 -11.76 -1.36
C ASP A 154 7.78 -11.06 -0.03
N VAL A 155 6.80 -10.36 0.52
CA VAL A 155 6.88 -9.69 1.83
C VAL A 155 6.12 -10.52 2.85
N ARG A 156 6.83 -10.97 3.90
CA ARG A 156 6.22 -11.74 4.99
C ARG A 156 6.05 -10.96 6.28
N GLY A 157 6.58 -9.74 6.35
CA GLY A 157 6.47 -8.93 7.55
C GLY A 157 7.01 -7.53 7.35
N VAL A 158 6.94 -6.77 8.44
CA VAL A 158 7.44 -5.39 8.50
C VAL A 158 8.33 -5.24 9.72
N VAL A 159 9.38 -4.44 9.56
CA VAL A 159 10.17 -3.96 10.70
C VAL A 159 9.54 -2.68 11.20
N ARG A 160 9.29 -2.59 12.50
CA ARG A 160 8.76 -1.40 13.14
C ARG A 160 9.83 -0.74 13.98
N ASP A 161 9.79 0.59 13.99
CA ASP A 161 10.54 1.37 14.95
C ASP A 161 9.98 1.11 16.36
N PRO A 162 10.83 0.74 17.34
CA PRO A 162 10.35 0.34 18.67
C PRO A 162 9.83 1.51 19.50
N ILE A 163 10.17 2.76 19.14
CA ILE A 163 9.75 3.95 19.89
C ILE A 163 8.43 4.48 19.33
N THR A 164 8.35 4.63 18.01
CA THR A 164 7.20 5.24 17.33
C THR A 164 6.15 4.23 16.86
N GLY A 165 6.51 2.95 16.79
CA GLY A 165 5.67 1.88 16.23
C GLY A 165 5.50 1.94 14.71
N GLN A 166 6.07 2.95 14.04
CA GLN A 166 5.96 3.15 12.60
C GLN A 166 6.74 2.08 11.85
N VAL A 167 6.22 1.68 10.68
CA VAL A 167 6.97 0.78 9.79
C VAL A 167 8.19 1.51 9.24
N ARG A 168 9.34 0.82 9.18
CA ARG A 168 10.59 1.34 8.64
C ARG A 168 11.32 0.38 7.70
N GLY A 169 10.78 -0.83 7.50
CA GLY A 169 11.41 -1.84 6.66
C GLY A 169 10.49 -3.03 6.37
N LEU A 170 10.93 -3.87 5.46
CA LEU A 170 10.26 -5.09 4.99
C LEU A 170 11.15 -6.30 5.26
N VAL A 171 10.55 -7.48 5.40
CA VAL A 171 11.27 -8.76 5.57
C VAL A 171 10.58 -9.87 4.78
N THR A 172 11.37 -10.85 4.34
CA THR A 172 10.88 -12.02 3.59
C THR A 172 10.63 -13.24 4.48
N SER A 173 10.98 -13.20 5.77
CA SER A 173 10.66 -14.25 6.74
C SER A 173 10.15 -13.70 8.09
N HIS A 174 9.32 -14.48 8.78
CA HIS A 174 8.83 -14.13 10.13
C HIS A 174 9.94 -14.19 11.19
N GLU A 175 10.99 -15.00 10.98
CA GLU A 175 12.10 -15.12 11.93
C GLU A 175 12.99 -13.88 11.96
N GLU A 176 13.23 -13.25 10.81
CA GLU A 176 13.99 -11.99 10.73
C GLU A 176 13.28 -10.85 11.46
N THR A 177 11.93 -10.86 11.45
CA THR A 177 11.11 -9.89 12.18
C THR A 177 11.35 -10.00 13.70
N LYS A 178 11.42 -11.23 14.22
CA LYS A 178 11.67 -11.48 15.65
C LYS A 178 13.11 -11.15 16.05
N LYS A 179 14.10 -11.58 15.25
CA LYS A 179 15.53 -11.34 15.54
C LYS A 179 15.85 -9.84 15.62
N MET A 180 15.41 -9.05 14.63
CA MET A 180 15.64 -7.59 14.64
C MET A 180 14.90 -6.87 15.77
N THR A 181 13.69 -7.32 16.13
CA THR A 181 12.94 -6.72 17.25
C THR A 181 13.61 -6.99 18.60
N THR A 182 14.26 -8.14 18.76
CA THR A 182 15.02 -8.49 19.97
C THR A 182 16.35 -7.72 20.04
N GLU A 183 17.12 -7.69 18.94
CA GLU A 183 18.42 -7.00 18.88
C GLU A 183 18.33 -5.48 19.16
N LEU A 184 17.23 -4.84 18.73
CA LEU A 184 16.97 -3.42 19.03
C LEU A 184 16.58 -3.17 20.49
N LYS A 185 15.92 -4.13 21.14
CA LYS A 185 15.60 -4.04 22.58
C LYS A 185 16.84 -4.24 23.45
N GLU A 186 17.81 -5.01 22.96
CA GLU A 186 19.07 -5.30 23.65
C GLU A 186 20.20 -4.30 23.33
N GLY A 187 19.90 -3.23 22.57
CA GLY A 187 20.83 -2.11 22.34
C GLY A 187 22.09 -2.48 21.54
N THR A 188 22.12 -3.62 20.86
CA THR A 188 23.33 -4.09 20.17
C THR A 188 23.31 -3.66 18.70
N THR A 189 24.03 -2.58 18.38
CA THR A 189 24.32 -2.21 16.99
C THR A 189 25.47 -3.06 16.46
N HIS A 190 25.17 -4.10 15.70
CA HIS A 190 26.17 -4.71 14.82
C HIS A 190 26.03 -4.12 13.40
N PRO A 191 27.12 -3.57 12.82
CA PRO A 191 27.06 -3.09 11.45
C PRO A 191 26.76 -4.25 10.51
N LEU A 192 25.81 -4.03 9.59
CA LEU A 192 25.42 -4.94 8.52
C LEU A 192 26.68 -5.42 7.77
N ARG A 193 27.12 -6.67 8.03
CA ARG A 193 28.13 -7.33 7.20
C ARG A 193 27.43 -7.91 5.98
N VAL A 194 27.50 -7.18 4.88
CA VAL A 194 27.24 -7.71 3.54
C VAL A 194 28.31 -8.76 3.25
N ARG A 195 27.92 -10.03 3.10
CA ARG A 195 28.81 -11.03 2.51
C ARG A 195 28.82 -10.80 1.00
N SER A 196 29.89 -10.17 0.51
CA SER A 196 30.24 -10.23 -0.90
C SER A 196 30.60 -11.67 -1.24
N SER A 197 29.78 -12.34 -2.06
CA SER A 197 30.19 -13.57 -2.72
C SER A 197 31.06 -13.20 -3.93
N ALA A 198 32.33 -12.89 -3.66
CA ALA A 198 33.37 -13.03 -4.67
C ALA A 198 33.73 -14.52 -4.74
N THR A 199 33.36 -15.19 -5.83
CA THR A 199 33.99 -16.45 -6.23
C THR A 199 35.28 -16.14 -6.99
N PRO A 200 36.43 -16.68 -6.55
CA PRO A 200 37.63 -16.72 -7.37
C PRO A 200 37.68 -18.03 -8.17
N GLU A 201 37.72 -17.91 -9.50
CA GLU A 201 38.78 -18.35 -10.44
C GLU A 201 38.25 -18.25 -11.88
#